data_AF-A0A0F4ZFZ6-F1
#
_entry.id   AF-A0A0F4ZFZ6-F1
#
_cell.length_a   1.000
_cell.length_b   1.000
_cell.length_c   1.000
_cell.angle_alpha   90.00
_cell.angle_beta   90.00
_cell.angle_gamma   90.00
#
_symmetry.space_group_name_H-M   'P 1'
#
loop_
_entity.id
_entity.type
_entity.pdbx_description
1 polymer ?
#
loop_
_entity_poly.entity_id
_entity_poly.type
_entity_poly.pdbx_seq_one_letter_code
_entity_poly.pdbx_strand_id
1 'polypeptide(L)'
;MSLEIVTLENYKEKLPAWDPNDPEGQLFAIVDMGSNGIRFTISDLSPPTTRLLKTLYKERAGISLYDALNSSGTMPPTFPPEIITKVASVIARFQAIAKRYGVRKSNFSIMATEAMRKAGNATAMLEAINSSADVGIFVLAPAVETLFGAVMGSRSSFAQVERGGLFLDLGGGSVQMSWVDTRDEGYAEAAAMTGKSLPFGAARLSGILNADDIAMRSAELNSLQAGLRDAFARLCSEFPALQQAHQNKDEGIRVYMCGGGFRGYGSMLMHNDGTSPYPVQSIANYTVDGAYFKATRHMASINESYDGKIFGMSKRRRRQFPAILTVIEAFITAVENIHSVTFCTGSNREGALMMKLPLALRESDPLKALVYMHPRYVPDQPDDEFVATVAAVAQTLKTAVPTEVHFDGKPTVFGLGLERLFASQVWDNMGIEENGNSGLALQRATSMFPGIPGLSHMARAVLGIAMTARWGSKLGPHDRQILESLKTLVKTEDRESVFWNVYIGAVASVLTILVPKCPETPAEIADTVNGRDTDVDYRFSCTWKGSGLVDGVALTISVASTALIGLDKEDIASIIEDVRKESGKKHCGKISVTIKEF
;
A
#
# COMPACT_ATOMS: atom_id res chain seq x y z
N MET A 1 34.02 -21.02 6.40
CA MET A 1 32.91 -21.24 5.42
C MET A 1 33.10 -20.34 4.20
N SER A 2 32.73 -20.79 2.99
CA SER A 2 32.72 -19.93 1.80
C SER A 2 31.46 -19.04 1.78
N LEU A 3 31.61 -17.80 1.34
CA LEU A 3 30.50 -16.85 1.21
C LEU A 3 29.64 -17.24 0.01
N GLU A 4 28.50 -17.87 0.25
CA GLU A 4 27.62 -18.31 -0.83
C GLU A 4 26.71 -17.16 -1.29
N ILE A 5 26.86 -16.73 -2.54
CA ILE A 5 26.07 -15.63 -3.10
C ILE A 5 24.77 -16.17 -3.71
N VAL A 6 23.66 -15.52 -3.38
CA VAL A 6 22.36 -15.73 -4.00
C VAL A 6 22.24 -14.86 -5.23
N THR A 7 22.04 -15.48 -6.38
CA THR A 7 21.94 -14.84 -7.70
C THR A 7 20.55 -15.03 -8.28
N LEU A 8 20.26 -14.41 -9.44
CA LEU A 8 18.96 -14.58 -10.08
C LEU A 8 18.72 -16.03 -10.56
N GLU A 9 19.78 -16.77 -10.82
CA GLU A 9 19.71 -18.15 -11.30
C GLU A 9 19.40 -19.15 -10.18
N ASN A 10 19.78 -18.86 -8.93
CA ASN A 10 19.71 -19.84 -7.83
C ASN A 10 18.78 -19.44 -6.67
N TYR A 11 18.21 -18.22 -6.65
CA TYR A 11 17.43 -17.78 -5.48
C TYR A 11 16.19 -18.64 -5.20
N LYS A 12 15.55 -19.20 -6.24
CA LYS A 12 14.37 -20.06 -6.10
C LYS A 12 14.69 -21.38 -5.40
N GLU A 13 15.88 -21.94 -5.66
CA GLU A 13 16.34 -23.19 -5.05
C GLU A 13 16.80 -22.99 -3.60
N LYS A 14 17.38 -21.82 -3.31
CA LYS A 14 17.95 -21.49 -2.00
C LYS A 14 16.92 -21.01 -0.99
N LEU A 15 15.93 -20.26 -1.45
CA LEU A 15 14.91 -19.72 -0.57
C LEU A 15 13.89 -20.81 -0.19
N PRO A 16 13.49 -20.90 1.08
CA PRO A 16 12.46 -21.84 1.52
C PRO A 16 11.17 -21.69 0.70
N ALA A 17 10.69 -22.78 0.10
CA ALA A 17 9.44 -22.78 -0.66
C ALA A 17 8.23 -22.58 0.26
N TRP A 18 7.19 -21.95 -0.28
CA TRP A 18 5.88 -21.91 0.36
C TRP A 18 5.05 -23.10 -0.12
N ASP A 19 4.46 -23.84 0.81
CA ASP A 19 3.56 -24.97 0.52
C ASP A 19 2.17 -24.67 1.09
N PRO A 20 1.12 -24.54 0.27
CA PRO A 20 -0.25 -24.32 0.77
C PRO A 20 -0.81 -25.50 1.57
N ASN A 21 -0.26 -26.72 1.41
CA ASN A 21 -0.77 -27.93 2.05
C ASN A 21 -0.17 -28.18 3.44
N ASP A 22 0.72 -27.30 3.90
CA ASP A 22 1.41 -27.40 5.17
C ASP A 22 0.91 -26.32 6.15
N PRO A 23 -0.23 -26.53 6.83
CA PRO A 23 -0.89 -25.49 7.63
C PRO A 23 -0.03 -24.95 8.78
N GLU A 24 0.90 -25.75 9.30
CA GLU A 24 1.83 -25.33 10.36
C GLU A 24 3.09 -24.64 9.81
N GLY A 25 3.29 -24.65 8.49
CA GLY A 25 4.44 -24.07 7.79
C GLY A 25 4.22 -22.66 7.25
N GLN A 26 3.14 -21.98 7.64
CA GLN A 26 2.71 -20.71 7.02
C GLN A 26 3.39 -19.45 7.58
N LEU A 27 4.13 -19.57 8.68
CA LEU A 27 4.86 -18.45 9.28
C LEU A 27 6.31 -18.38 8.76
N PHE A 28 6.71 -17.19 8.31
CA PHE A 28 8.04 -16.93 7.75
C PHE A 28 8.73 -15.81 8.51
N ALA A 29 9.96 -16.07 8.95
CA ALA A 29 10.81 -15.12 9.63
C ALA A 29 11.92 -14.64 8.69
N ILE A 30 12.01 -13.34 8.45
CA ILE A 30 13.05 -12.76 7.62
C ILE A 30 13.81 -11.69 8.37
N VAL A 31 15.14 -11.81 8.36
CA VAL A 31 16.06 -10.76 8.80
C VAL A 31 16.71 -10.12 7.57
N ASP A 32 16.57 -8.81 7.43
CA ASP A 32 17.28 -7.99 6.43
C ASP A 32 18.45 -7.27 7.12
N MET A 33 19.68 -7.72 6.84
CA MET A 33 20.92 -7.08 7.30
C MET A 33 21.30 -5.95 6.34
N GLY A 34 20.52 -4.87 6.41
CA GLY A 34 20.74 -3.65 5.64
C GLY A 34 21.82 -2.74 6.23
N SER A 35 22.39 -1.88 5.39
CA SER A 35 23.54 -1.02 5.75
C SER A 35 23.27 -0.04 6.91
N ASN A 36 22.01 0.38 7.14
CA ASN A 36 21.63 1.36 8.17
C ASN A 36 20.88 0.76 9.39
N GLY A 37 20.76 -0.57 9.44
CA GLY A 37 19.97 -1.23 10.46
C GLY A 37 19.58 -2.63 10.05
N ILE A 38 19.62 -3.55 11.00
CA ILE A 38 19.16 -4.92 10.84
C ILE A 38 17.68 -4.96 11.19
N ARG A 39 16.83 -5.45 10.28
CA ARG A 39 15.38 -5.48 10.42
C ARG A 39 14.88 -6.91 10.46
N PHE A 40 13.96 -7.20 11.35
CA PHE A 40 13.38 -8.51 11.53
C PHE A 40 11.86 -8.43 11.37
N THR A 41 11.26 -9.39 10.66
CA THR A 41 9.81 -9.58 10.55
C THR A 41 9.43 -11.04 10.67
N ILE A 42 8.25 -11.27 11.24
CA ILE A 42 7.51 -12.53 11.14
C ILE A 42 6.23 -12.22 10.37
N SER A 43 6.03 -12.91 9.25
CA SER A 43 4.87 -12.74 8.38
C SER A 43 4.09 -14.04 8.27
N ASP A 44 2.77 -13.90 8.16
CA ASP A 44 1.81 -14.97 7.97
C ASP A 44 1.43 -15.08 6.49
N LEU A 45 1.64 -16.25 5.91
CA LEU A 45 1.32 -16.59 4.53
C LEU A 45 0.14 -17.58 4.41
N SER A 46 -0.65 -17.75 5.47
CA SER A 46 -1.79 -18.68 5.48
C SER A 46 -2.82 -18.33 4.39
N PRO A 47 -3.23 -19.30 3.55
CA PRO A 47 -4.38 -19.16 2.67
C PRO A 47 -5.66 -18.79 3.44
N PRO A 48 -6.61 -18.07 2.83
CA PRO A 48 -6.55 -17.40 1.52
C PRO A 48 -5.91 -15.99 1.59
N THR A 49 -5.40 -15.57 2.75
CA THR A 49 -4.85 -14.21 2.98
C THR A 49 -3.38 -14.05 2.57
N THR A 50 -2.76 -15.10 2.02
CA THR A 50 -1.34 -15.18 1.63
C THR A 50 -0.83 -13.95 0.89
N ARG A 51 -1.62 -13.40 -0.04
CA ARG A 51 -1.25 -12.21 -0.84
C ARG A 51 -0.99 -10.96 0.01
N LEU A 52 -1.54 -10.87 1.22
CA LEU A 52 -1.44 -9.70 2.09
C LEU A 52 -0.10 -9.62 2.84
N LEU A 53 0.67 -10.72 2.89
CA LEU A 53 1.95 -10.80 3.60
C LEU A 53 1.86 -10.26 5.04
N LYS A 54 0.80 -10.64 5.76
CA LYS A 54 0.42 -10.02 7.03
C LYS A 54 1.57 -10.15 8.03
N THR A 55 2.16 -9.00 8.39
CA THR A 55 3.25 -8.97 9.37
C THR A 55 2.68 -9.09 10.78
N LEU A 56 3.01 -10.18 11.47
CA LEU A 56 2.62 -10.42 12.87
C LEU A 56 3.58 -9.76 13.86
N TYR A 57 4.86 -9.68 13.49
CA TYR A 57 5.88 -9.09 14.35
C TYR A 57 6.94 -8.36 13.53
N LYS A 58 7.47 -7.26 14.07
CA LYS A 58 8.62 -6.57 13.49
C LYS A 58 9.50 -5.96 14.57
N GLU A 59 10.82 -6.07 14.40
CA GLU A 59 11.82 -5.43 15.27
C GLU A 59 12.92 -4.82 14.39
N ARG A 60 13.58 -3.76 14.88
CA ARG A 60 14.75 -3.17 14.25
C ARG A 60 15.88 -3.04 15.27
N ALA A 61 17.02 -3.64 14.97
CA ALA A 61 18.27 -3.35 15.66
C ALA A 61 18.96 -2.16 14.98
N GLY A 62 19.24 -1.11 15.76
CA GLY A 62 19.88 0.12 15.31
C GLY A 62 21.39 0.00 15.03
N ILE A 63 21.85 -1.12 14.46
CA ILE A 63 23.25 -1.37 14.12
C ILE A 63 23.47 -0.92 12.67
N SER A 64 24.34 0.06 12.46
CA SER A 64 24.69 0.54 11.12
C SER A 64 25.92 -0.21 10.60
N LEU A 65 25.70 -1.19 9.74
CA LEU A 65 26.80 -1.95 9.12
C LEU A 65 27.65 -1.07 8.19
N TYR A 66 27.05 -0.02 7.59
CA TYR A 66 27.79 0.97 6.80
C TYR A 66 28.81 1.74 7.64
N ASP A 67 28.35 2.30 8.75
CA ASP A 67 29.22 3.11 9.63
C ASP A 67 30.31 2.22 10.24
N ALA A 68 29.95 0.99 10.66
CA ALA A 68 30.89 0.02 11.21
C ALA A 68 31.95 -0.46 10.21
N LEU A 69 31.60 -0.60 8.93
CA LEU A 69 32.54 -1.03 7.90
C LEU A 69 33.54 0.10 7.55
N ASN A 70 33.03 1.33 7.43
CA ASN A 70 33.84 2.49 7.07
C ASN A 70 34.71 3.02 8.23
N SER A 71 34.50 2.59 9.47
CA SER A 71 35.33 2.98 10.62
C SER A 71 36.65 2.19 10.72
N SER A 72 36.83 1.13 9.93
CA SER A 72 37.97 0.22 10.07
C SER A 72 39.30 0.77 9.55
N GLY A 73 39.26 1.69 8.57
CA GLY A 73 40.47 2.22 7.92
C GLY A 73 41.28 1.17 7.14
N THR A 74 40.79 -0.07 7.01
CA THR A 74 41.45 -1.18 6.33
C THR A 74 40.94 -1.35 4.89
N MET A 75 41.74 -1.98 4.03
CA MET A 75 41.38 -2.31 2.65
C MET A 75 41.71 -3.80 2.39
N PRO A 76 40.72 -4.68 2.18
CA PRO A 76 39.27 -4.42 2.26
C PRO A 76 38.84 -4.02 3.68
N PRO A 77 37.76 -3.22 3.83
CA PRO A 77 37.28 -2.79 5.13
C PRO A 77 36.75 -3.97 5.95
N THR A 78 36.83 -3.89 7.26
CA THR A 78 36.48 -5.00 8.17
C THR A 78 35.49 -4.58 9.25
N PHE A 79 34.59 -5.47 9.67
CA PHE A 79 33.74 -5.22 10.83
C PHE A 79 34.53 -5.33 12.13
N PRO A 80 34.38 -4.39 13.07
CA PRO A 80 34.95 -4.51 14.40
C PRO A 80 34.41 -5.75 15.16
N PRO A 81 35.22 -6.45 15.97
CA PRO A 81 34.80 -7.65 16.71
C PRO A 81 33.57 -7.43 17.60
N GLU A 82 33.45 -6.27 18.22
CA GLU A 82 32.29 -5.91 19.05
C GLU A 82 31.01 -5.79 18.24
N ILE A 83 31.09 -5.35 16.99
CA ILE A 83 29.94 -5.31 16.07
C ILE A 83 29.55 -6.73 15.65
N ILE A 84 30.53 -7.60 15.35
CA ILE A 84 30.27 -9.00 15.04
C ILE A 84 29.52 -9.69 16.18
N THR A 85 30.04 -9.59 17.40
CA THR A 85 29.40 -10.18 18.60
C THR A 85 27.99 -9.62 18.83
N LYS A 86 27.81 -8.30 18.65
CA LYS A 86 26.51 -7.65 18.82
C LYS A 86 25.50 -8.11 17.77
N VAL A 87 25.90 -8.25 16.51
CA VAL A 87 25.05 -8.77 15.43
C VAL A 87 24.63 -10.21 15.73
N ALA A 88 25.58 -11.09 16.07
CA ALA A 88 25.28 -12.49 16.41
C ALA A 88 24.28 -12.60 17.57
N SER A 89 24.47 -11.82 18.64
CA SER A 89 23.54 -11.77 19.78
C SER A 89 22.12 -11.31 19.37
N VAL A 90 22.03 -10.29 18.50
CA VAL A 90 20.73 -9.81 17.97
C VAL A 90 20.05 -10.88 17.12
N ILE A 91 20.78 -11.59 16.27
CA ILE A 91 20.23 -12.68 15.45
C ILE A 91 19.73 -13.84 16.33
N ALA A 92 20.51 -14.26 17.33
CA ALA A 92 20.10 -15.30 18.27
C ALA A 92 18.80 -14.92 19.00
N ARG A 93 18.66 -13.64 19.40
CA ARG A 93 17.40 -13.10 19.94
C ARG A 93 16.26 -13.21 18.94
N PHE A 94 16.45 -12.81 17.68
CA PHE A 94 15.40 -12.90 16.65
C PHE A 94 14.97 -14.36 16.39
N GLN A 95 15.91 -15.30 16.36
CA GLN A 95 15.59 -16.72 16.24
C GLN A 95 14.77 -17.21 17.44
N ALA A 96 15.13 -16.82 18.66
CA ALA A 96 14.37 -17.17 19.86
C ALA A 96 12.94 -16.61 19.83
N ILE A 97 12.75 -15.39 19.30
CA ILE A 97 11.42 -14.80 19.09
C ILE A 97 10.65 -15.59 18.03
N ALA A 98 11.24 -15.85 16.87
CA ALA A 98 10.62 -16.62 15.79
C ALA A 98 10.14 -18.00 16.27
N LYS A 99 10.97 -18.70 17.05
CA LYS A 99 10.61 -20.00 17.66
C LYS A 99 9.38 -19.89 18.58
N ARG A 100 9.26 -18.82 19.36
CA ARG A 100 8.09 -18.58 20.24
C ARG A 100 6.80 -18.28 19.46
N TYR A 101 6.92 -17.71 18.26
CA TYR A 101 5.80 -17.55 17.34
C TYR A 101 5.43 -18.85 16.60
N GLY A 102 6.21 -19.93 16.75
CA GLY A 102 5.98 -21.18 16.03
C GLY A 102 6.58 -21.20 14.61
N VAL A 103 7.46 -20.25 14.27
CA VAL A 103 8.14 -20.27 12.97
C VAL A 103 9.05 -21.50 12.90
N ARG A 104 8.84 -22.33 11.87
CA ARG A 104 9.71 -23.47 11.59
C ARG A 104 11.12 -23.00 11.26
N LYS A 105 12.11 -23.78 11.66
CA LYS A 105 13.53 -23.47 11.41
C LYS A 105 13.82 -23.24 9.92
N SER A 106 13.24 -24.06 9.04
CA SER A 106 13.35 -23.91 7.58
C SER A 106 12.85 -22.57 7.07
N ASN A 107 11.92 -21.92 7.76
CA ASN A 107 11.28 -20.67 7.34
C ASN A 107 11.95 -19.43 7.95
N PHE A 108 13.07 -19.59 8.66
CA PHE A 108 13.89 -18.49 9.15
C PHE A 108 15.04 -18.21 8.17
N SER A 109 15.06 -17.02 7.57
CA SER A 109 16.06 -16.62 6.58
C SER A 109 16.70 -15.28 6.93
N ILE A 110 18.02 -15.19 6.76
CA ILE A 110 18.78 -13.95 6.89
C ILE A 110 19.24 -13.53 5.50
N MET A 111 18.87 -12.33 5.07
CA MET A 111 19.32 -11.71 3.84
C MET A 111 20.40 -10.69 4.17
N ALA A 112 21.60 -10.93 3.68
CA ALA A 112 22.75 -10.07 3.83
C ALA A 112 23.01 -9.28 2.55
N THR A 113 23.22 -7.97 2.69
CA THR A 113 23.34 -7.02 1.58
C THR A 113 24.78 -6.56 1.35
N GLU A 114 24.96 -5.42 0.70
CA GLU A 114 26.22 -4.83 0.27
C GLU A 114 27.35 -4.85 1.33
N ALA A 115 27.04 -4.51 2.59
CA ALA A 115 28.06 -4.43 3.64
C ALA A 115 28.75 -5.79 3.86
N MET A 116 28.00 -6.90 3.78
CA MET A 116 28.56 -8.24 3.93
C MET A 116 29.38 -8.67 2.71
N ARG A 117 29.05 -8.20 1.50
CA ARG A 117 29.85 -8.48 0.29
C ARG A 117 31.20 -7.76 0.31
N LYS A 118 31.24 -6.55 0.88
CA LYS A 118 32.44 -5.69 0.89
C LYS A 118 33.42 -6.00 2.02
N ALA A 119 32.96 -6.62 3.10
CA ALA A 119 33.78 -6.82 4.28
C ALA A 119 34.84 -7.91 4.09
N GLY A 120 36.10 -7.57 4.35
CA GLY A 120 37.22 -8.52 4.30
C GLY A 120 37.13 -9.65 5.32
N ASN A 121 36.36 -9.45 6.39
CA ASN A 121 36.12 -10.42 7.46
C ASN A 121 34.64 -10.85 7.55
N ALA A 122 33.91 -10.86 6.43
CA ALA A 122 32.51 -11.31 6.39
C ALA A 122 32.34 -12.74 6.92
N THR A 123 33.31 -13.64 6.65
CA THR A 123 33.31 -15.02 7.15
C THR A 123 33.30 -15.10 8.67
N ALA A 124 34.02 -14.22 9.37
CA ALA A 124 34.01 -14.15 10.83
C ALA A 124 32.61 -13.76 11.37
N MET A 125 31.90 -12.88 10.67
CA MET A 125 30.52 -12.54 11.03
C MET A 125 29.56 -13.72 10.78
N LEU A 126 29.71 -14.44 9.68
CA LEU A 126 28.92 -15.64 9.39
C LEU A 126 29.14 -16.74 10.43
N GLU A 127 30.39 -17.00 10.81
CA GLU A 127 30.77 -17.99 11.82
C GLU A 127 30.22 -17.64 13.20
N ALA A 128 30.28 -16.36 13.59
CA ALA A 128 29.70 -15.88 14.83
C ALA A 128 28.17 -16.05 14.86
N ILE A 129 27.48 -15.73 13.75
CA ILE A 129 26.04 -15.92 13.65
C ILE A 129 25.69 -17.42 13.75
N ASN A 130 26.32 -18.26 12.94
CA ASN A 130 26.05 -19.72 12.91
C ASN A 130 26.35 -20.41 14.24
N SER A 131 27.36 -19.94 14.99
CA SER A 131 27.66 -20.45 16.33
C SER A 131 26.60 -20.10 17.37
N SER A 132 25.83 -19.02 17.12
CA SER A 132 24.81 -18.51 18.05
C SER A 132 23.37 -18.82 17.61
N ALA A 133 23.17 -19.12 16.32
CA ALA A 133 21.88 -19.30 15.71
C ALA A 133 21.99 -20.27 14.52
N ASP A 134 21.13 -21.28 14.50
CA ASP A 134 21.09 -22.29 13.44
C ASP A 134 20.12 -21.86 12.34
N VAL A 135 20.60 -21.02 11.42
CA VAL A 135 19.77 -20.22 10.48
C VAL A 135 20.37 -20.18 9.07
N GLY A 136 19.52 -20.09 8.04
CA GLY A 136 19.99 -19.88 6.67
C GLY A 136 20.43 -18.44 6.44
N ILE A 137 21.69 -18.22 6.07
CA ILE A 137 22.23 -16.90 5.73
C ILE A 137 22.49 -16.81 4.23
N PHE A 138 21.87 -15.83 3.59
CA PHE A 138 21.85 -15.63 2.15
C PHE A 138 22.47 -14.27 1.82
N VAL A 139 23.70 -14.26 1.28
CA VAL A 139 24.31 -13.01 0.81
C VAL A 139 23.79 -12.71 -0.59
N LEU A 140 22.98 -11.66 -0.73
CA LEU A 140 22.30 -11.34 -1.98
C LEU A 140 23.28 -10.74 -2.99
N ALA A 141 23.16 -11.11 -4.27
CA ALA A 141 23.77 -10.35 -5.36
C ALA A 141 23.03 -9.02 -5.55
N PRO A 142 23.67 -7.97 -6.11
CA PRO A 142 23.00 -6.70 -6.36
C PRO A 142 21.69 -6.81 -7.13
N ALA A 143 21.63 -7.66 -8.18
CA ALA A 143 20.41 -7.87 -8.95
C ALA A 143 19.28 -8.51 -8.11
N VAL A 144 19.60 -9.39 -7.16
CA VAL A 144 18.62 -9.99 -6.24
C VAL A 144 18.12 -8.96 -5.22
N GLU A 145 18.98 -8.04 -4.76
CA GLU A 145 18.53 -6.90 -3.95
C GLU A 145 17.58 -5.98 -4.75
N THR A 146 17.85 -5.74 -6.04
CA THR A 146 16.93 -5.00 -6.91
C THR A 146 15.59 -5.73 -7.04
N LEU A 147 15.63 -7.04 -7.30
CA LEU A 147 14.44 -7.89 -7.41
C LEU A 147 13.59 -7.84 -6.14
N PHE A 148 14.18 -8.10 -4.98
CA PHE A 148 13.43 -8.17 -3.71
C PHE A 148 13.08 -6.80 -3.16
N GLY A 149 13.97 -5.83 -3.20
CA GLY A 149 13.77 -4.52 -2.59
C GLY A 149 12.98 -3.57 -3.48
N ALA A 150 13.65 -3.12 -4.54
CA ALA A 150 13.12 -2.07 -5.41
C ALA A 150 11.89 -2.54 -6.18
N VAL A 151 11.91 -3.75 -6.74
CA VAL A 151 10.84 -4.26 -7.61
C VAL A 151 9.73 -4.91 -6.78
N MET A 152 9.94 -6.13 -6.29
CA MET A 152 8.88 -6.95 -5.70
C MET A 152 8.44 -6.48 -4.32
N GLY A 153 9.38 -5.91 -3.54
CA GLY A 153 9.08 -5.30 -2.25
C GLY A 153 8.17 -4.09 -2.43
N SER A 154 8.56 -3.12 -3.25
CA SER A 154 7.69 -1.98 -3.56
C SER A 154 6.35 -2.41 -4.17
N ARG A 155 6.38 -3.38 -5.11
CA ARG A 155 5.19 -3.90 -5.80
C ARG A 155 4.24 -4.64 -4.86
N SER A 156 4.71 -5.15 -3.72
CA SER A 156 3.89 -5.99 -2.83
C SER A 156 2.59 -5.32 -2.39
N SER A 157 2.54 -3.99 -2.35
CA SER A 157 1.35 -3.22 -1.98
C SER A 157 0.29 -3.10 -3.08
N PHE A 158 0.62 -3.36 -4.33
CA PHE A 158 -0.23 -3.04 -5.50
C PHE A 158 -0.75 -4.30 -6.21
N ALA A 159 -1.94 -4.20 -6.80
CA ALA A 159 -2.53 -5.26 -7.61
C ALA A 159 -1.78 -5.43 -8.93
N GLN A 160 -1.61 -4.34 -9.69
CA GLN A 160 -0.90 -4.31 -10.98
C GLN A 160 -0.25 -2.93 -11.21
N VAL A 161 0.69 -2.86 -12.16
CA VAL A 161 1.34 -1.65 -12.67
C VAL A 161 1.14 -1.59 -14.19
N GLU A 162 -0.13 -1.58 -14.62
CA GLU A 162 -0.55 -1.80 -16.01
C GLU A 162 -0.11 -0.74 -17.03
N ARG A 163 0.41 0.40 -16.59
CA ARG A 163 0.95 1.44 -17.48
C ARG A 163 2.47 1.58 -17.36
N GLY A 164 3.08 0.59 -16.72
CA GLY A 164 4.45 0.61 -16.26
C GLY A 164 4.74 1.72 -15.24
N GLY A 165 5.91 1.63 -14.61
CA GLY A 165 6.38 2.62 -13.65
C GLY A 165 7.87 2.54 -13.41
N LEU A 166 8.46 3.69 -13.07
CA LEU A 166 9.83 3.74 -12.56
C LEU A 166 9.84 3.41 -11.08
N PHE A 167 10.60 2.41 -10.69
CA PHE A 167 10.80 2.00 -9.31
C PHE A 167 12.18 2.48 -8.85
N LEU A 168 12.21 3.23 -7.75
CA LEU A 168 13.44 3.71 -7.16
C LEU A 168 13.53 3.34 -5.68
N ASP A 169 14.70 2.86 -5.26
CA ASP A 169 15.01 2.60 -3.84
C ASP A 169 16.16 3.51 -3.41
N LEU A 170 15.96 4.29 -2.35
CA LEU A 170 17.04 5.07 -1.72
C LEU A 170 17.43 4.46 -0.36
N GLY A 171 18.51 3.71 -0.42
CA GLY A 171 19.20 3.11 0.71
C GLY A 171 20.18 4.06 1.42
N GLY A 172 21.05 3.46 2.23
CA GLY A 172 22.13 4.18 2.92
C GLY A 172 23.36 4.44 2.05
N GLY A 173 23.77 3.41 1.30
CA GLY A 173 24.96 3.42 0.44
C GLY A 173 24.67 3.67 -1.04
N SER A 174 23.45 3.36 -1.51
CA SER A 174 23.10 3.40 -2.92
C SER A 174 21.68 3.89 -3.19
N VAL A 175 21.44 4.22 -4.46
CA VAL A 175 20.13 4.45 -5.06
C VAL A 175 19.97 3.58 -6.30
N GLN A 176 18.83 2.92 -6.44
CA GLN A 176 18.50 2.06 -7.58
C GLN A 176 17.39 2.70 -8.40
N MET A 177 17.38 2.44 -9.72
CA MET A 177 16.28 2.79 -10.61
C MET A 177 16.03 1.65 -11.60
N SER A 178 14.78 1.20 -11.69
CA SER A 178 14.33 0.09 -12.54
C SER A 178 12.98 0.44 -13.20
N TRP A 179 12.68 -0.15 -14.35
CA TRP A 179 11.37 -0.08 -14.98
C TRP A 179 10.59 -1.35 -14.72
N VAL A 180 9.31 -1.22 -14.38
CA VAL A 180 8.42 -2.36 -14.10
C VAL A 180 7.11 -2.14 -14.84
N ASP A 181 6.74 -3.08 -15.69
CA ASP A 181 5.42 -3.17 -16.32
C ASP A 181 4.88 -4.59 -16.11
N THR A 182 3.81 -4.73 -15.34
CA THR A 182 3.30 -6.06 -14.95
C THR A 182 2.59 -6.78 -16.10
N ARG A 183 2.42 -6.14 -17.27
CA ARG A 183 1.89 -6.78 -18.47
C ARG A 183 2.96 -7.61 -19.20
N ASP A 184 4.23 -7.31 -18.97
CA ASP A 184 5.34 -8.01 -19.60
C ASP A 184 5.65 -9.31 -18.85
N GLU A 185 5.78 -10.42 -19.58
CA GLU A 185 6.23 -11.68 -18.98
C GLU A 185 7.68 -11.55 -18.48
N GLY A 186 7.96 -12.07 -17.28
CA GLY A 186 9.31 -11.99 -16.70
C GLY A 186 9.77 -10.57 -16.34
N TYR A 187 8.84 -9.61 -16.21
CA TYR A 187 9.15 -8.21 -15.88
C TYR A 187 10.07 -8.07 -14.65
N ALA A 188 9.92 -8.95 -13.66
CA ALA A 188 10.62 -8.83 -12.39
C ALA A 188 12.12 -9.12 -12.55
N GLU A 189 12.47 -10.22 -13.22
CA GLU A 189 13.85 -10.57 -13.57
C GLU A 189 14.46 -9.56 -14.56
N ALA A 190 13.69 -9.10 -15.56
CA ALA A 190 14.14 -8.07 -16.49
C ALA A 190 14.49 -6.76 -15.76
N ALA A 191 13.58 -6.26 -14.92
CA ALA A 191 13.80 -5.06 -14.10
C ALA A 191 15.02 -5.20 -13.17
N ALA A 192 15.20 -6.39 -12.59
CA ALA A 192 16.33 -6.69 -11.71
C ALA A 192 17.69 -6.65 -12.42
N MET A 193 17.74 -7.13 -13.68
CA MET A 193 18.95 -7.17 -14.50
C MET A 193 19.34 -5.80 -15.08
N THR A 194 18.33 -4.99 -15.42
CA THR A 194 18.53 -3.67 -16.02
C THR A 194 18.74 -2.58 -14.97
N GLY A 195 18.20 -2.80 -13.77
CA GLY A 195 18.28 -1.90 -12.63
C GLY A 195 19.72 -1.55 -12.27
N LYS A 196 20.08 -0.27 -12.43
CA LYS A 196 21.42 0.23 -12.09
C LYS A 196 21.44 0.72 -10.66
N SER A 197 22.32 0.14 -9.84
CA SER A 197 22.61 0.63 -8.48
C SER A 197 23.73 1.66 -8.53
N LEU A 198 23.39 2.92 -8.31
CA LEU A 198 24.34 4.02 -8.20
C LEU A 198 24.79 4.17 -6.73
N PRO A 199 26.06 4.45 -6.46
CA PRO A 199 26.57 4.41 -5.09
C PRO A 199 26.37 5.77 -4.38
N PHE A 200 25.14 6.29 -4.40
CA PHE A 200 24.75 7.60 -3.86
C PHE A 200 23.58 7.51 -2.87
N GLY A 201 23.72 6.65 -1.87
CA GLY A 201 22.74 6.57 -0.80
C GLY A 201 22.78 7.79 0.14
N ALA A 202 21.71 7.97 0.91
CA ALA A 202 21.54 9.18 1.74
C ALA A 202 22.65 9.38 2.79
N ALA A 203 23.22 8.30 3.33
CA ALA A 203 24.30 8.40 4.31
C ALA A 203 25.62 8.82 3.66
N ARG A 204 25.98 8.21 2.52
CA ARG A 204 27.17 8.60 1.75
C ARG A 204 27.08 10.03 1.27
N LEU A 205 25.95 10.44 0.68
CA LEU A 205 25.77 11.81 0.19
C LEU A 205 25.81 12.85 1.30
N SER A 206 25.30 12.53 2.50
CA SER A 206 25.45 13.44 3.64
C SER A 206 26.93 13.69 3.97
N GLY A 207 27.78 12.66 3.87
CA GLY A 207 29.22 12.79 4.03
C GLY A 207 29.85 13.67 2.95
N ILE A 208 29.47 13.47 1.69
CA ILE A 208 29.94 14.26 0.54
C ILE A 208 29.57 15.75 0.69
N LEU A 209 28.32 16.04 1.08
CA LEU A 209 27.86 17.43 1.24
C LEU A 209 28.57 18.18 2.36
N ASN A 210 28.91 17.46 3.44
CA ASN A 210 29.62 18.00 4.60
C ASN A 210 31.15 18.05 4.42
N ALA A 211 31.70 17.55 3.31
CA ALA A 211 33.13 17.60 3.06
C ALA A 211 33.57 19.04 2.72
N ASP A 212 34.72 19.45 3.26
CA ASP A 212 35.31 20.77 3.01
C ASP A 212 35.87 20.89 1.58
N ASP A 213 36.19 19.76 0.93
CA ASP A 213 36.70 19.73 -0.44
C ASP A 213 35.58 20.01 -1.46
N ILE A 214 35.52 21.28 -1.87
CA ILE A 214 34.55 21.79 -2.85
C ILE A 214 34.69 21.10 -4.21
N ALA A 215 35.91 20.77 -4.63
CA ALA A 215 36.17 20.17 -5.94
C ALA A 215 35.70 18.71 -5.95
N MET A 216 36.06 17.94 -4.92
CA MET A 216 35.56 16.56 -4.74
C MET A 216 34.04 16.53 -4.66
N ARG A 217 33.45 17.40 -3.82
CA ARG A 217 31.99 17.52 -3.70
C ARG A 217 31.33 17.80 -5.05
N SER A 218 31.83 18.77 -5.81
CA SER A 218 31.28 19.11 -7.12
C SER A 218 31.40 17.94 -8.11
N ALA A 219 32.53 17.23 -8.11
CA ALA A 219 32.73 16.05 -8.95
C ALA A 219 31.75 14.91 -8.62
N GLU A 220 31.55 14.60 -7.34
CA GLU A 220 30.60 13.57 -6.90
C GLU A 220 29.14 13.94 -7.24
N LEU A 221 28.77 15.21 -7.10
CA LEU A 221 27.43 15.69 -7.48
C LEU A 221 27.18 15.60 -9.00
N ASN A 222 28.18 15.96 -9.81
CA ASN A 222 28.11 15.79 -11.26
C ASN A 222 28.01 14.30 -11.64
N SER A 223 28.73 13.43 -10.93
CA SER A 223 28.68 11.98 -11.10
C SER A 223 27.31 11.40 -10.75
N LEU A 224 26.65 11.90 -9.71
CA LEU A 224 25.26 11.55 -9.39
C LEU A 224 24.30 11.92 -10.52
N GLN A 225 24.38 13.17 -11.00
CA GLN A 225 23.52 13.67 -12.07
C GLN A 225 23.71 12.88 -13.37
N ALA A 226 24.96 12.70 -13.80
CA ALA A 226 25.28 11.88 -14.97
C ALA A 226 24.82 10.43 -14.78
N GLY A 227 25.07 9.85 -13.60
CA GLY A 227 24.70 8.48 -13.28
C GLY A 227 23.19 8.20 -13.39
N LEU A 228 22.35 9.11 -12.88
CA LEU A 228 20.89 8.99 -12.97
C LEU A 228 20.38 9.23 -14.39
N ARG A 229 20.93 10.22 -15.11
CA ARG A 229 20.60 10.46 -16.52
C ARG A 229 20.93 9.26 -17.38
N ASP A 230 22.12 8.68 -17.23
CA ASP A 230 22.56 7.53 -18.01
C ASP A 230 21.75 6.27 -17.65
N ALA A 231 21.38 6.11 -16.37
CA ALA A 231 20.49 5.04 -15.95
C ALA A 231 19.12 5.17 -16.61
N PHE A 232 18.55 6.37 -16.64
CA PHE A 232 17.25 6.61 -17.27
C PHE A 232 17.30 6.39 -18.79
N ALA A 233 18.32 6.94 -19.46
CA ALA A 233 18.53 6.78 -20.89
C ALA A 233 18.67 5.30 -21.29
N ARG A 234 19.38 4.49 -20.49
CA ARG A 234 19.49 3.06 -20.71
C ARG A 234 18.12 2.37 -20.59
N LEU A 235 17.35 2.65 -19.54
CA LEU A 235 16.01 2.07 -19.39
C LEU A 235 15.10 2.45 -20.56
N CYS A 236 15.13 3.70 -21.01
CA CYS A 236 14.43 4.16 -22.20
C CYS A 236 14.85 3.38 -23.47
N SER A 237 16.14 3.12 -23.65
CA SER A 237 16.64 2.32 -24.78
C SER A 237 16.20 0.85 -24.72
N GLU A 238 15.99 0.31 -23.52
CA GLU A 238 15.71 -1.11 -23.30
C GLU A 238 14.21 -1.41 -23.24
N PHE A 239 13.39 -0.45 -22.80
CA PHE A 239 11.95 -0.60 -22.60
C PHE A 239 11.17 0.40 -23.48
N PRO A 240 10.63 -0.04 -24.64
CA PRO A 240 9.87 0.82 -25.56
C PRO A 240 8.67 1.53 -24.91
N ALA A 241 7.98 0.86 -23.97
CA ALA A 241 6.88 1.45 -23.22
C ALA A 241 7.31 2.67 -22.39
N LEU A 242 8.48 2.61 -21.75
CA LEU A 242 9.04 3.75 -21.03
C LEU A 242 9.43 4.87 -21.99
N GLN A 243 10.06 4.55 -23.12
CA GLN A 243 10.41 5.55 -24.13
C GLN A 243 9.17 6.28 -24.66
N GLN A 244 8.08 5.55 -24.92
CA GLN A 244 6.80 6.13 -25.34
C GLN A 244 6.21 7.04 -24.26
N ALA A 245 6.18 6.58 -23.00
CA ALA A 245 5.71 7.38 -21.87
C ALA A 245 6.58 8.63 -21.65
N HIS A 246 7.88 8.56 -21.91
CA HIS A 246 8.79 9.70 -21.85
C HIS A 246 8.51 10.74 -22.95
N GLN A 247 8.18 10.30 -24.15
CA GLN A 247 7.85 11.17 -25.29
C GLN A 247 6.45 11.80 -25.17
N ASN A 248 5.52 11.11 -24.50
CA ASN A 248 4.16 11.59 -24.30
C ASN A 248 4.08 12.51 -23.07
N LYS A 249 4.00 13.82 -23.30
CA LYS A 249 3.91 14.83 -22.24
C LYS A 249 2.58 14.80 -21.47
N ASP A 250 1.51 14.30 -22.09
CA ASP A 250 0.17 14.27 -21.49
C ASP A 250 -0.01 13.07 -20.55
N GLU A 251 0.68 11.96 -20.82
CA GLU A 251 0.63 10.78 -19.95
C GLU A 251 1.61 10.86 -18.78
N GLY A 252 2.84 11.31 -19.05
CA GLY A 252 3.93 11.35 -18.07
C GLY A 252 4.31 9.97 -17.50
N ILE A 253 5.28 9.98 -16.59
CA ILE A 253 5.85 8.77 -15.98
C ILE A 253 5.38 8.65 -14.54
N ARG A 254 4.82 7.48 -14.19
CA ARG A 254 4.51 7.12 -12.80
C ARG A 254 5.76 6.60 -12.10
N VAL A 255 5.96 7.08 -10.88
CA VAL A 255 7.15 6.76 -10.09
C VAL A 255 6.75 6.13 -8.77
N TYR A 256 7.44 5.06 -8.40
CA TYR A 256 7.26 4.33 -7.15
C TYR A 256 8.57 4.40 -6.37
N MET A 257 8.54 5.06 -5.22
CA MET A 257 9.73 5.32 -4.42
C MET A 257 9.71 4.57 -3.10
N CYS A 258 10.68 3.71 -2.86
CA CYS A 258 10.87 3.00 -1.60
C CYS A 258 12.18 3.40 -0.90
N GLY A 259 12.52 2.69 0.16
CA GLY A 259 13.67 3.07 0.98
C GLY A 259 13.39 4.22 1.96
N GLY A 260 14.21 4.28 3.01
CA GLY A 260 13.97 5.23 4.09
C GLY A 260 14.17 6.69 3.70
N GLY A 261 14.99 6.96 2.66
CA GLY A 261 15.25 8.30 2.16
C GLY A 261 14.03 8.91 1.53
N PHE A 262 13.50 8.25 0.51
CA PHE A 262 12.30 8.72 -0.18
C PHE A 262 11.08 8.77 0.72
N ARG A 263 10.88 7.80 1.64
CA ARG A 263 9.81 7.90 2.64
C ARG A 263 9.95 9.13 3.55
N GLY A 264 11.18 9.58 3.81
CA GLY A 264 11.43 10.84 4.52
C GLY A 264 10.96 12.06 3.72
N TYR A 265 11.21 12.08 2.41
CA TYR A 265 10.69 13.12 1.53
C TYR A 265 9.17 13.09 1.42
N GLY A 266 8.58 11.91 1.22
CA GLY A 266 7.13 11.75 1.23
C GLY A 266 6.49 12.17 2.54
N SER A 267 7.14 11.94 3.69
CA SER A 267 6.66 12.43 4.99
C SER A 267 6.65 13.95 5.08
N MET A 268 7.64 14.62 4.47
CA MET A 268 7.65 16.08 4.37
C MET A 268 6.52 16.59 3.47
N LEU A 269 6.34 15.97 2.30
CA LEU A 269 5.26 16.32 1.38
C LEU A 269 3.90 16.16 2.06
N MET A 270 3.64 15.01 2.68
CA MET A 270 2.38 14.73 3.36
C MET A 270 2.09 15.69 4.53
N HIS A 271 3.13 16.18 5.21
CA HIS A 271 2.98 17.19 6.26
C HIS A 271 2.50 18.54 5.72
N ASN A 272 2.84 18.86 4.47
CA ASN A 272 2.51 20.12 3.81
C ASN A 272 1.41 19.94 2.74
N ASP A 273 0.71 18.81 2.73
CA ASP A 273 -0.35 18.51 1.77
C ASP A 273 -1.49 19.53 1.90
N GLY A 274 -2.14 19.85 0.78
CA GLY A 274 -3.30 20.76 0.77
C GLY A 274 -4.47 20.25 1.63
N THR A 275 -4.54 18.94 1.84
CA THR A 275 -5.42 18.29 2.80
C THR A 275 -4.78 18.29 4.18
N SER A 276 -5.20 19.23 5.03
CA SER A 276 -4.67 19.38 6.39
C SER A 276 -5.78 19.45 7.45
N PRO A 277 -5.72 18.63 8.53
CA PRO A 277 -4.74 17.59 8.77
C PRO A 277 -4.91 16.42 7.78
N TYR A 278 -3.79 15.83 7.36
CA TYR A 278 -3.80 14.67 6.48
C TYR A 278 -4.39 13.45 7.22
N PRO A 279 -5.43 12.78 6.69
CA PRO A 279 -6.25 11.88 7.50
C PRO A 279 -5.69 10.46 7.66
N VAL A 280 -4.75 10.03 6.81
CA VAL A 280 -4.16 8.67 6.89
C VAL A 280 -2.81 8.70 7.60
N GLN A 281 -2.67 7.90 8.66
CA GLN A 281 -1.48 7.90 9.52
C GLN A 281 -0.37 6.97 8.99
N SER A 282 -0.08 7.02 7.70
CA SER A 282 0.93 6.19 7.05
C SER A 282 1.56 6.92 5.89
N ILE A 283 2.81 6.61 5.59
CA ILE A 283 3.42 7.02 4.31
C ILE A 283 3.21 5.95 3.22
N ALA A 284 2.72 4.76 3.60
CA ALA A 284 2.54 3.65 2.68
C ALA A 284 1.45 3.99 1.65
N ASN A 285 1.79 3.97 0.38
CA ASN A 285 0.89 4.27 -0.74
C ASN A 285 0.35 5.71 -0.70
N TYR A 286 1.10 6.63 -0.07
CA TYR A 286 0.89 8.06 -0.25
C TYR A 286 1.34 8.45 -1.66
N THR A 287 0.48 9.15 -2.39
CA THR A 287 0.72 9.55 -3.78
C THR A 287 0.55 11.05 -3.92
N VAL A 288 1.44 11.68 -4.68
CA VAL A 288 1.39 13.10 -5.05
C VAL A 288 1.52 13.25 -6.56
N ASP A 289 1.01 14.35 -7.10
CA ASP A 289 1.27 14.72 -8.49
C ASP A 289 2.74 15.15 -8.69
N GLY A 290 3.18 15.11 -9.94
CA GLY A 290 4.55 15.44 -10.32
C GLY A 290 4.91 16.91 -10.09
N ALA A 291 3.97 17.85 -10.13
CA ALA A 291 4.25 19.26 -9.90
C ALA A 291 4.52 19.54 -8.42
N TYR A 292 3.69 18.99 -7.53
CA TYR A 292 3.89 19.09 -6.08
C TYR A 292 5.15 18.34 -5.63
N PHE A 293 5.44 17.17 -6.21
CA PHE A 293 6.69 16.44 -5.95
C PHE A 293 7.94 17.29 -6.28
N LYS A 294 7.89 18.12 -7.32
CA LYS A 294 8.99 18.99 -7.76
C LYS A 294 9.17 20.26 -6.92
N ALA A 295 8.35 20.49 -5.89
CA ALA A 295 8.45 21.66 -5.01
C ALA A 295 9.63 21.57 -4.01
N THR A 296 10.82 21.15 -4.46
CA THR A 296 11.99 20.84 -3.61
C THR A 296 12.45 22.05 -2.79
N ARG A 297 12.45 23.25 -3.41
CA ARG A 297 12.80 24.51 -2.72
C ARG A 297 11.87 24.83 -1.55
N HIS A 298 10.56 24.59 -1.71
CA HIS A 298 9.61 24.77 -0.62
C HIS A 298 9.88 23.77 0.50
N MET A 299 10.09 22.49 0.17
CA MET A 299 10.41 21.45 1.15
C MET A 299 11.75 21.71 1.88
N ALA A 300 12.75 22.26 1.19
CA ALA A 300 14.02 22.69 1.78
C ALA A 300 13.79 23.82 2.81
N SER A 301 13.01 24.83 2.44
CA SER A 301 12.68 25.95 3.33
C SER A 301 11.91 25.48 4.57
N ILE A 302 10.94 24.57 4.43
CA ILE A 302 10.27 23.94 5.58
C ILE A 302 11.26 23.11 6.40
N ASN A 303 12.28 22.50 5.78
CA ASN A 303 13.30 21.77 6.52
C ASN A 303 14.12 22.65 7.46
N GLU A 304 14.40 23.88 7.04
CA GLU A 304 15.22 24.85 7.76
C GLU A 304 14.42 25.66 8.77
N SER A 305 13.17 26.03 8.45
CA SER A 305 12.37 26.97 9.24
C SER A 305 11.42 26.33 10.24
N TYR A 306 11.00 25.08 10.03
CA TYR A 306 10.06 24.39 10.92
C TYR A 306 10.79 23.48 11.91
N ASP A 307 10.76 23.85 13.19
CA ASP A 307 11.39 23.10 14.28
C ASP A 307 10.52 21.96 14.86
N GLY A 308 9.26 21.89 14.44
CA GLY A 308 8.29 20.93 14.95
C GLY A 308 8.52 19.50 14.44
N LYS A 309 7.72 18.57 14.99
CA LYS A 309 7.78 17.16 14.61
C LYS A 309 7.01 16.93 13.31
N ILE A 310 7.71 16.42 12.29
CA ILE A 310 7.08 15.88 11.08
C ILE A 310 6.78 14.40 11.30
N PHE A 311 5.50 14.04 11.16
CA PHE A 311 5.04 12.66 11.25
C PHE A 311 5.79 11.77 10.24
N GLY A 312 6.14 10.53 10.63
CA GLY A 312 6.89 9.62 9.76
C GLY A 312 8.39 9.92 9.60
N MET A 313 8.88 11.08 10.05
CA MET A 313 10.28 11.47 9.90
C MET A 313 11.08 11.44 11.22
N SER A 314 12.15 10.64 11.25
CA SER A 314 13.08 10.60 12.39
C SER A 314 14.05 11.79 12.42
N LYS A 315 14.63 12.12 13.59
CA LYS A 315 15.70 13.14 13.71
C LYS A 315 16.89 12.87 12.78
N ARG A 316 17.33 11.61 12.65
CA ARG A 316 18.39 11.24 11.70
C ARG A 316 17.99 11.56 10.27
N ARG A 317 16.74 11.27 9.89
CA ARG A 317 16.23 11.53 8.55
C ARG A 317 16.11 13.03 8.25
N ARG A 318 15.64 13.82 9.22
CA ARG A 318 15.62 15.30 9.14
C ARG A 318 17.00 15.87 8.84
N ARG A 319 18.05 15.38 9.51
CA ARG A 319 19.44 15.80 9.25
C ARG A 319 19.96 15.37 7.87
N GLN A 320 19.51 14.22 7.38
CA GLN A 320 19.87 13.73 6.04
C GLN A 320 19.02 14.34 4.92
N PHE A 321 18.06 15.23 5.24
CA PHE A 321 17.12 15.76 4.27
C PHE A 321 17.79 16.51 3.11
N PRO A 322 18.84 17.34 3.31
CA PRO A 322 19.56 17.96 2.20
C PRO A 322 20.14 16.94 1.21
N ALA A 323 20.74 15.86 1.72
CA ALA A 323 21.26 14.78 0.88
C ALA A 323 20.16 14.04 0.11
N ILE A 324 18.98 13.88 0.72
CA ILE A 324 17.81 13.28 0.07
C ILE A 324 17.29 14.19 -1.04
N LEU A 325 17.21 15.50 -0.79
CA LEU A 325 16.81 16.49 -1.79
C LEU A 325 17.76 16.49 -2.99
N THR A 326 19.07 16.41 -2.78
CA THR A 326 20.04 16.33 -3.87
C THR A 326 19.79 15.14 -4.81
N VAL A 327 19.42 13.97 -4.29
CA VAL A 327 19.03 12.81 -5.11
C VAL A 327 17.75 13.09 -5.88
N ILE A 328 16.76 13.69 -5.22
CA ILE A 328 15.46 14.01 -5.82
C ILE A 328 15.62 15.04 -6.94
N GLU A 329 16.42 16.07 -6.73
CA GLU A 329 16.68 17.10 -7.75
C GLU A 329 17.41 16.51 -8.95
N ALA A 330 18.45 15.69 -8.73
CA ALA A 330 19.12 14.98 -9.80
C ALA A 330 18.17 14.03 -10.56
N PHE A 331 17.24 13.38 -9.85
CA PHE A 331 16.21 12.55 -10.46
C PHE A 331 15.21 13.37 -11.28
N ILE A 332 14.71 14.50 -10.76
CA ILE A 332 13.81 15.40 -11.48
C ILE A 332 14.48 15.93 -12.76
N THR A 333 15.77 16.22 -12.71
CA THR A 333 16.54 16.62 -13.91
C THR A 333 16.67 15.48 -14.92
N ALA A 334 16.82 14.23 -14.46
CA ALA A 334 16.89 13.07 -15.35
C ALA A 334 15.52 12.70 -15.96
N VAL A 335 14.44 12.90 -15.20
CA VAL A 335 13.07 12.49 -15.56
C VAL A 335 12.15 13.70 -15.47
N GLU A 336 12.06 14.46 -16.57
CA GLU A 336 11.34 15.74 -16.57
C GLU A 336 9.81 15.57 -16.52
N ASN A 337 9.25 14.54 -17.16
CA ASN A 337 7.80 14.37 -17.33
C ASN A 337 7.16 13.44 -16.29
N ILE A 338 7.46 13.65 -15.00
CA ILE A 338 6.82 12.92 -13.88
C ILE A 338 5.32 13.23 -13.83
N HIS A 339 4.48 12.20 -13.92
CA HIS A 339 3.02 12.28 -13.72
C HIS A 339 2.66 12.27 -12.24
N SER A 340 3.09 11.23 -11.52
CA SER A 340 2.83 11.07 -10.10
C SER A 340 3.91 10.25 -9.41
N VAL A 341 4.05 10.44 -8.10
CA VAL A 341 5.00 9.71 -7.26
C VAL A 341 4.28 9.06 -6.10
N THR A 342 4.45 7.74 -5.95
CA THR A 342 3.87 6.94 -4.87
C THR A 342 4.96 6.42 -3.93
N PHE A 343 4.83 6.66 -2.63
CA PHE A 343 5.80 6.24 -1.63
C PHE A 343 5.47 4.84 -1.08
N CYS A 344 6.41 3.92 -1.25
CA CYS A 344 6.25 2.50 -0.95
C CYS A 344 6.97 2.12 0.37
N THR A 345 6.39 1.17 1.10
CA THR A 345 6.93 0.69 2.38
C THR A 345 7.62 -0.67 2.30
N GLY A 346 7.37 -1.43 1.24
CA GLY A 346 8.03 -2.71 1.03
C GLY A 346 9.55 -2.60 0.89
N SER A 347 10.20 -3.73 1.11
CA SER A 347 11.64 -3.91 1.17
C SER A 347 12.03 -5.31 0.69
N ASN A 348 13.32 -5.64 0.79
CA ASN A 348 13.83 -6.99 0.50
C ASN A 348 12.99 -8.11 1.15
N ARG A 349 12.40 -7.86 2.33
CA ARG A 349 11.64 -8.87 3.08
C ARG A 349 10.32 -9.18 2.39
N GLU A 350 9.54 -8.15 2.06
CA GLU A 350 8.27 -8.32 1.37
C GLU A 350 8.48 -8.87 -0.04
N GLY A 351 9.51 -8.43 -0.76
CA GLY A 351 9.81 -8.99 -2.09
C GLY A 351 10.31 -10.43 -2.06
N ALA A 352 11.13 -10.81 -1.07
CA ALA A 352 11.53 -12.21 -0.90
C ALA A 352 10.31 -13.10 -0.62
N LEU A 353 9.34 -12.64 0.17
CA LEU A 353 8.08 -13.37 0.39
C LEU A 353 7.25 -13.45 -0.89
N MET A 354 7.08 -12.34 -1.63
CA MET A 354 6.38 -12.34 -2.93
C MET A 354 6.99 -13.35 -3.91
N MET A 355 8.31 -13.49 -3.92
CA MET A 355 9.01 -14.40 -4.81
C MET A 355 8.93 -15.88 -4.39
N LYS A 356 8.49 -16.17 -3.16
CA LYS A 356 8.14 -17.55 -2.74
C LYS A 356 6.76 -17.97 -3.25
N LEU A 357 5.87 -17.01 -3.51
CA LEU A 357 4.51 -17.30 -3.94
C LEU A 357 4.46 -17.74 -5.42
N PRO A 358 3.56 -18.67 -5.77
CA PRO A 358 3.20 -18.95 -7.16
C PRO A 358 2.79 -17.68 -7.90
N LEU A 359 3.05 -17.63 -9.21
CA LEU A 359 2.77 -16.45 -10.04
C LEU A 359 1.30 -16.01 -9.95
N ALA A 360 0.36 -16.94 -10.01
CA ALA A 360 -1.08 -16.64 -9.93
C ALA A 360 -1.47 -15.91 -8.63
N LEU A 361 -0.88 -16.31 -7.49
CA LEU A 361 -1.11 -15.62 -6.21
C LEU A 361 -0.35 -14.31 -6.15
N ARG A 362 0.89 -14.26 -6.63
CA ARG A 362 1.71 -13.03 -6.67
C ARG A 362 1.01 -11.91 -7.44
N GLU A 363 0.43 -12.24 -8.59
CA GLU A 363 -0.25 -11.31 -9.48
C GLU A 363 -1.73 -11.10 -9.13
N SER A 364 -2.26 -11.78 -8.11
CA SER A 364 -3.63 -11.57 -7.67
C SER A 364 -3.81 -10.20 -7.01
N ASP A 365 -5.02 -9.66 -7.12
CA ASP A 365 -5.41 -8.43 -6.45
C ASP A 365 -5.47 -8.62 -4.92
N PRO A 366 -4.64 -7.90 -4.13
CA PRO A 366 -4.70 -7.97 -2.68
C PRO A 366 -6.05 -7.55 -2.08
N LEU A 367 -6.84 -6.69 -2.75
CA LEU A 367 -8.16 -6.30 -2.26
C LEU A 367 -9.11 -7.50 -2.12
N LYS A 368 -9.01 -8.47 -3.03
CA LYS A 368 -9.79 -9.71 -2.95
C LYS A 368 -9.43 -10.54 -1.72
N ALA A 369 -8.15 -10.50 -1.29
CA ALA A 369 -7.70 -11.21 -0.11
C ALA A 369 -8.15 -10.54 1.21
N LEU A 370 -8.43 -9.23 1.20
CA LEU A 370 -8.87 -8.50 2.40
C LEU A 370 -10.24 -8.95 2.91
N VAL A 371 -11.12 -9.42 2.03
CA VAL A 371 -12.45 -9.91 2.41
C VAL A 371 -12.34 -11.07 3.40
N TYR A 372 -11.31 -11.92 3.27
CA TYR A 372 -11.07 -13.05 4.17
C TYR A 372 -10.47 -12.64 5.52
N MET A 373 -10.08 -11.38 5.71
CA MET A 373 -9.74 -10.88 7.05
C MET A 373 -10.96 -10.52 7.88
N HIS A 374 -12.16 -10.58 7.28
CA HIS A 374 -13.40 -10.28 7.97
C HIS A 374 -13.65 -11.32 9.09
N PRO A 375 -14.04 -10.91 10.32
CA PRO A 375 -14.25 -11.85 11.43
C PRO A 375 -15.34 -12.91 11.19
N ARG A 376 -16.25 -12.68 10.24
CA ARG A 376 -17.29 -13.64 9.82
C ARG A 376 -16.78 -14.73 8.87
N TYR A 377 -15.59 -14.56 8.28
CA TYR A 377 -14.99 -15.60 7.47
C TYR A 377 -14.46 -16.73 8.37
N VAL A 378 -14.82 -17.96 8.03
CA VAL A 378 -14.38 -19.19 8.72
C VAL A 378 -13.59 -20.04 7.73
N PRO A 379 -12.26 -20.22 7.90
CA PRO A 379 -11.39 -20.89 6.93
C PRO A 379 -11.73 -22.34 6.55
N ASP A 380 -12.51 -23.04 7.38
CA ASP A 380 -12.85 -24.47 7.20
C ASP A 380 -14.31 -24.71 6.76
N GLN A 381 -15.03 -23.65 6.36
CA GLN A 381 -16.32 -23.74 5.68
C GLN A 381 -16.11 -23.58 4.16
N PRO A 382 -17.01 -24.10 3.30
CA PRO A 382 -16.87 -23.94 1.85
C PRO A 382 -16.67 -22.46 1.50
N ASP A 383 -15.52 -22.12 0.93
CA ASP A 383 -15.11 -20.74 0.58
C ASP A 383 -16.16 -20.00 -0.29
N ASP A 384 -17.02 -20.76 -0.96
CA ASP A 384 -17.96 -20.26 -1.96
C ASP A 384 -19.12 -19.45 -1.35
N GLU A 385 -19.61 -19.75 -0.14
CA GLU A 385 -20.87 -19.16 0.31
C GLU A 385 -20.71 -17.74 0.87
N PHE A 386 -19.79 -17.51 1.82
CA PHE A 386 -19.58 -16.16 2.37
C PHE A 386 -19.18 -15.15 1.27
N VAL A 387 -18.24 -15.55 0.40
CA VAL A 387 -17.76 -14.65 -0.67
C VAL A 387 -18.83 -14.43 -1.73
N ALA A 388 -19.62 -15.46 -2.08
CA ALA A 388 -20.75 -15.29 -3.00
C ALA A 388 -21.84 -14.39 -2.39
N THR A 389 -22.14 -14.53 -1.10
CA THR A 389 -23.10 -13.66 -0.40
C THR A 389 -22.62 -12.22 -0.37
N VAL A 390 -21.35 -11.97 -0.06
CA VAL A 390 -20.74 -10.64 -0.14
C VAL A 390 -20.81 -10.07 -1.56
N ALA A 391 -20.57 -10.88 -2.58
CA ALA A 391 -20.68 -10.47 -3.98
C ALA A 391 -22.13 -10.14 -4.36
N ALA A 392 -23.10 -10.92 -3.89
CA ALA A 392 -24.53 -10.69 -4.11
C ALA A 392 -24.99 -9.37 -3.47
N VAL A 393 -24.57 -9.09 -2.22
CA VAL A 393 -24.81 -7.79 -1.56
C VAL A 393 -24.22 -6.65 -2.40
N ALA A 394 -22.96 -6.76 -2.84
CA ALA A 394 -22.31 -5.74 -3.65
C ALA A 394 -23.07 -5.48 -4.97
N GLN A 395 -23.55 -6.55 -5.61
CA GLN A 395 -24.34 -6.47 -6.83
C GLN A 395 -25.69 -5.79 -6.59
N THR A 396 -26.38 -6.13 -5.49
CA THR A 396 -27.66 -5.49 -5.12
C THR A 396 -27.48 -4.00 -4.83
N LEU A 397 -26.39 -3.59 -4.19
CA LEU A 397 -26.07 -2.17 -4.00
C LEU A 397 -25.77 -1.47 -5.34
N LYS A 398 -25.19 -2.18 -6.31
CA LYS A 398 -24.90 -1.64 -7.64
C LYS A 398 -26.17 -1.34 -8.44
N THR A 399 -27.27 -2.08 -8.25
CA THR A 399 -28.56 -1.80 -8.95
C THR A 399 -29.23 -0.51 -8.49
N ALA A 400 -28.83 0.03 -7.33
CA ALA A 400 -29.25 1.34 -6.86
C ALA A 400 -28.52 2.51 -7.54
N VAL A 401 -27.65 2.25 -8.52
CA VAL A 401 -26.96 3.27 -9.32
C VAL A 401 -27.49 3.24 -10.75
N PRO A 402 -27.70 4.41 -11.42
CA PRO A 402 -28.10 4.42 -12.83
C PRO A 402 -27.11 3.65 -13.70
N THR A 403 -27.63 2.86 -14.65
CA THR A 403 -26.83 1.96 -15.49
C THR A 403 -25.83 2.70 -16.38
N GLU A 404 -26.10 3.97 -16.69
CA GLU A 404 -25.25 4.85 -17.48
C GLU A 404 -24.05 5.41 -16.70
N VAL A 405 -24.02 5.21 -15.37
CA VAL A 405 -22.90 5.65 -14.54
C VAL A 405 -21.75 4.65 -14.60
N HIS A 406 -20.69 5.06 -15.28
CA HIS A 406 -19.41 4.35 -15.29
C HIS A 406 -18.49 4.90 -14.22
N PHE A 407 -17.97 4.00 -13.37
CA PHE A 407 -17.06 4.35 -12.27
C PHE A 407 -15.59 4.03 -12.57
N ASP A 408 -15.28 3.51 -13.76
CA ASP A 408 -13.93 3.08 -14.11
C ASP A 408 -12.91 4.21 -13.91
N GLY A 409 -11.91 3.95 -13.05
CA GLY A 409 -10.87 4.93 -12.70
C GLY A 409 -11.33 6.05 -11.76
N LYS A 410 -12.59 6.09 -11.33
CA LYS A 410 -13.08 7.10 -10.37
C LYS A 410 -12.90 6.65 -8.91
N PRO A 411 -12.62 7.57 -7.98
CA PRO A 411 -12.48 7.26 -6.56
C PRO A 411 -13.82 6.96 -5.87
N THR A 412 -14.46 5.87 -6.27
CA THR A 412 -15.71 5.38 -5.69
C THR A 412 -15.57 3.94 -5.20
N VAL A 413 -16.52 3.47 -4.39
CA VAL A 413 -16.55 2.08 -3.90
C VAL A 413 -16.39 1.08 -5.05
N PHE A 414 -17.14 1.26 -6.14
CA PHE A 414 -17.08 0.39 -7.31
C PHE A 414 -15.91 0.71 -8.25
N GLY A 415 -15.52 1.98 -8.36
CA GLY A 415 -14.45 2.40 -9.29
C GLY A 415 -13.05 1.96 -8.87
N LEU A 416 -12.86 1.69 -7.57
CA LEU A 416 -11.60 1.22 -7.00
C LEU A 416 -11.62 -0.28 -6.63
N GLY A 417 -12.66 -1.03 -7.00
CA GLY A 417 -12.77 -2.47 -6.68
C GLY A 417 -12.99 -2.77 -5.20
N LEU A 418 -13.59 -1.85 -4.44
CA LEU A 418 -13.79 -1.98 -2.99
C LEU A 418 -15.14 -2.59 -2.61
N GLU A 419 -16.00 -2.86 -3.58
CA GLU A 419 -17.39 -3.24 -3.36
C GLU A 419 -17.56 -4.48 -2.48
N ARG A 420 -16.69 -5.48 -2.62
CA ARG A 420 -16.73 -6.67 -1.76
C ARG A 420 -16.30 -6.36 -0.33
N LEU A 421 -15.25 -5.56 -0.16
CA LEU A 421 -14.79 -5.17 1.17
C LEU A 421 -15.83 -4.30 1.88
N PHE A 422 -16.42 -3.35 1.17
CA PHE A 422 -17.54 -2.54 1.67
C PHE A 422 -18.74 -3.42 2.05
N ALA A 423 -19.21 -4.26 1.13
CA ALA A 423 -20.35 -5.16 1.34
C ALA A 423 -20.15 -6.10 2.53
N SER A 424 -18.93 -6.60 2.75
CA SER A 424 -18.62 -7.49 3.88
C SER A 424 -18.87 -6.84 5.25
N GLN A 425 -18.83 -5.50 5.33
CA GLN A 425 -18.91 -4.72 6.57
C GLN A 425 -20.29 -4.07 6.79
N VAL A 426 -21.23 -4.17 5.84
CA VAL A 426 -22.51 -3.44 5.87
C VAL A 426 -23.36 -3.77 7.10
N TRP A 427 -23.26 -4.99 7.64
CA TRP A 427 -23.98 -5.44 8.84
C TRP A 427 -23.09 -5.58 10.08
N ASP A 428 -21.87 -5.02 10.07
CA ASP A 428 -21.03 -5.05 11.27
C ASP A 428 -21.68 -4.30 12.41
N ASN A 429 -21.57 -4.81 13.64
CA ASN A 429 -21.94 -4.07 14.85
C ASN A 429 -23.38 -3.50 14.87
N MET A 430 -24.36 -4.22 14.29
CA MET A 430 -25.77 -3.78 14.27
C MET A 430 -26.38 -3.54 15.67
N GLY A 431 -25.76 -4.07 16.73
CA GLY A 431 -26.16 -3.81 18.12
C GLY A 431 -25.52 -2.57 18.78
N ILE A 432 -24.72 -1.80 18.04
CA ILE A 432 -24.04 -0.59 18.53
C ILE A 432 -24.71 0.65 17.92
N GLU A 433 -24.77 1.74 18.68
CA GLU A 433 -25.31 3.01 18.20
C GLU A 433 -24.57 3.54 16.95
N GLU A 434 -25.32 4.19 16.06
CA GLU A 434 -24.85 4.74 14.79
C GLU A 434 -23.66 5.71 14.93
N ASN A 435 -23.62 6.49 16.03
CA ASN A 435 -22.54 7.42 16.33
C ASN A 435 -21.20 6.70 16.59
N GLY A 436 -21.22 5.63 17.41
CA GLY A 436 -20.08 4.79 17.72
C GLY A 436 -19.59 4.04 16.49
N ASN A 437 -20.50 3.53 15.67
CA ASN A 437 -20.16 2.86 14.42
C ASN A 437 -19.59 3.82 13.37
N SER A 438 -20.11 5.05 13.26
CA SER A 438 -19.57 6.09 12.39
C SER A 438 -18.13 6.44 12.76
N GLY A 439 -17.85 6.67 14.04
CA GLY A 439 -16.48 6.92 14.53
C GLY A 439 -15.56 5.73 14.30
N LEU A 440 -16.01 4.51 14.61
CA LEU A 440 -15.24 3.29 14.39
C LEU A 440 -14.91 3.07 12.90
N ALA A 441 -15.85 3.35 11.99
CA ALA A 441 -15.63 3.23 10.55
C ALA A 441 -14.50 4.16 10.07
N LEU A 442 -14.48 5.41 10.53
CA LEU A 442 -13.39 6.36 10.23
C LEU A 442 -12.04 5.88 10.77
N GLN A 443 -12.01 5.43 12.02
CA GLN A 443 -10.78 4.93 12.64
C GLN A 443 -10.27 3.68 11.93
N ARG A 444 -11.16 2.76 11.53
CA ARG A 444 -10.81 1.59 10.72
C ARG A 444 -10.21 2.01 9.37
N ALA A 445 -10.89 2.89 8.64
CA ALA A 445 -10.40 3.36 7.34
C ALA A 445 -9.01 4.02 7.43
N THR A 446 -8.81 4.91 8.40
CA THR A 446 -7.59 5.72 8.53
C THR A 446 -6.41 5.03 9.20
N SER A 447 -6.67 4.06 10.08
CA SER A 447 -5.66 3.54 11.00
C SER A 447 -5.56 2.01 11.06
N MET A 448 -6.58 1.26 10.62
CA MET A 448 -6.51 -0.21 10.63
C MET A 448 -5.57 -0.70 9.53
N PHE A 449 -4.56 -1.48 9.95
CA PHE A 449 -3.51 -2.04 9.10
C PHE A 449 -2.90 -1.03 8.11
N PRO A 450 -2.21 0.03 8.57
CA PRO A 450 -1.84 1.20 7.76
C PRO A 450 -0.85 0.92 6.61
N GLY A 451 -0.30 -0.30 6.52
CA GLY A 451 0.59 -0.75 5.44
C GLY A 451 0.10 -2.01 4.74
N ILE A 452 -1.19 -2.36 4.87
CA ILE A 452 -1.73 -3.55 4.23
C ILE A 452 -1.80 -3.37 2.70
N PRO A 453 -1.40 -4.38 1.91
CA PRO A 453 -1.56 -4.34 0.46
C PRO A 453 -3.00 -4.09 0.01
N GLY A 454 -3.16 -3.42 -1.14
CA GLY A 454 -4.46 -3.14 -1.76
C GLY A 454 -5.12 -1.83 -1.31
N LEU A 455 -4.98 -1.43 -0.04
CA LEU A 455 -5.60 -0.20 0.45
C LEU A 455 -4.68 1.02 0.29
N SER A 456 -4.84 1.73 -0.84
CA SER A 456 -4.27 3.07 -1.03
C SER A 456 -4.91 4.10 -0.10
N HIS A 457 -4.34 5.30 -0.01
CA HIS A 457 -4.95 6.39 0.76
C HIS A 457 -6.32 6.80 0.19
N MET A 458 -6.45 6.83 -1.14
CA MET A 458 -7.75 7.04 -1.82
C MET A 458 -8.71 5.90 -1.49
N ALA A 459 -8.20 4.67 -1.55
CA ALA A 459 -8.73 3.44 -0.97
C ALA A 459 -9.57 3.65 0.30
N ARG A 460 -8.82 4.13 1.30
CA ARG A 460 -9.27 4.38 2.65
C ARG A 460 -10.25 5.55 2.74
N ALA A 461 -10.02 6.61 1.98
CA ALA A 461 -10.93 7.75 1.94
C ALA A 461 -12.32 7.35 1.44
N VAL A 462 -12.38 6.57 0.35
CA VAL A 462 -13.63 6.04 -0.20
C VAL A 462 -14.37 5.18 0.81
N LEU A 463 -13.68 4.18 1.40
CA LEU A 463 -14.29 3.31 2.41
C LEU A 463 -14.74 4.08 3.65
N GLY A 464 -13.93 5.02 4.15
CA GLY A 464 -14.26 5.84 5.31
C GLY A 464 -15.51 6.69 5.07
N ILE A 465 -15.63 7.34 3.90
CA ILE A 465 -16.81 8.13 3.54
C ILE A 465 -18.05 7.23 3.43
N ALA A 466 -17.95 6.15 2.67
CA ALA A 466 -19.10 5.27 2.42
C ALA A 466 -19.58 4.55 3.69
N MET A 467 -18.66 4.01 4.51
CA MET A 467 -19.02 3.35 5.76
C MET A 467 -19.55 4.32 6.82
N THR A 468 -19.08 5.57 6.83
CA THR A 468 -19.65 6.57 7.74
C THR A 468 -21.05 6.99 7.30
N ALA A 469 -21.28 7.14 6.00
CA ALA A 469 -22.61 7.43 5.45
C ALA A 469 -23.58 6.26 5.68
N ARG A 470 -23.11 5.01 5.62
CA ARG A 470 -23.85 3.82 6.03
C ARG A 470 -24.38 3.91 7.47
N TRP A 471 -23.68 4.59 8.37
CA TRP A 471 -24.11 4.83 9.76
C TRP A 471 -24.70 6.23 9.97
N GLY A 472 -25.21 6.88 8.91
CA GLY A 472 -25.90 8.17 9.01
C GLY A 472 -25.00 9.38 9.25
N SER A 473 -23.66 9.22 9.19
CA SER A 473 -22.68 10.30 9.37
C SER A 473 -22.79 11.08 10.69
N LYS A 474 -23.33 10.44 11.74
CA LYS A 474 -23.46 11.04 13.07
C LYS A 474 -22.12 11.02 13.79
N LEU A 475 -21.37 12.12 13.72
CA LEU A 475 -20.00 12.20 14.24
C LEU A 475 -19.83 13.34 15.25
N GLY A 476 -18.95 13.12 16.24
CA GLY A 476 -18.44 14.19 17.09
C GLY A 476 -17.53 15.16 16.32
N PRO A 477 -17.27 16.38 16.85
CA PRO A 477 -16.52 17.42 16.13
C PRO A 477 -15.13 16.98 15.63
N HIS A 478 -14.43 16.14 16.39
CA HIS A 478 -13.11 15.65 16.02
C HIS A 478 -13.15 14.71 14.79
N ASP A 479 -13.99 13.68 14.85
CA ASP A 479 -14.15 12.72 13.74
C ASP A 479 -14.75 13.40 12.50
N ARG A 480 -15.59 14.42 12.70
CA ARG A 480 -16.13 15.24 11.61
C ARG A 480 -15.03 15.89 10.77
N GLN A 481 -13.96 16.38 11.41
CA GLN A 481 -12.79 16.95 10.72
C GLN A 481 -12.07 15.88 9.89
N ILE A 482 -11.92 14.67 10.42
CA ILE A 482 -11.30 13.54 9.70
C ILE A 482 -12.11 13.22 8.44
N LEU A 483 -13.44 13.13 8.55
CA LEU A 483 -14.30 12.88 7.39
C LEU A 483 -14.20 13.99 6.34
N GLU A 484 -14.13 15.27 6.74
CA GLU A 484 -13.92 16.35 5.77
C GLU A 484 -12.55 16.31 5.10
N SER A 485 -11.49 15.91 5.81
CA SER A 485 -10.18 15.65 5.19
C SER A 485 -10.25 14.49 4.17
N LEU A 486 -10.94 13.38 4.49
CA LEU A 486 -11.14 12.27 3.53
C LEU A 486 -11.93 12.72 2.30
N LYS A 487 -13.00 13.51 2.48
CA LYS A 487 -13.76 14.10 1.38
C LYS A 487 -12.91 15.03 0.53
N THR A 488 -11.98 15.76 1.14
CA THR A 488 -11.06 16.67 0.43
C THR A 488 -10.13 15.87 -0.48
N LEU A 489 -9.57 14.75 0.00
CA LEU A 489 -8.78 13.84 -0.85
C LEU A 489 -9.57 13.37 -2.08
N VAL A 490 -10.79 12.87 -1.88
CA VAL A 490 -11.62 12.39 -2.99
C VAL A 490 -12.01 13.53 -3.95
N LYS A 491 -12.38 14.71 -3.43
CA LYS A 491 -12.80 15.88 -4.24
C LYS A 491 -11.70 16.44 -5.12
N THR A 492 -10.44 16.33 -4.68
CA THR A 492 -9.28 16.79 -5.47
C THR A 492 -9.11 15.98 -6.74
N GLU A 493 -9.38 14.67 -6.68
CA GLU A 493 -9.36 13.78 -7.86
C GLU A 493 -10.66 13.85 -8.67
N ASP A 494 -11.82 13.69 -8.03
CA ASP A 494 -13.12 13.73 -8.69
C ASP A 494 -14.22 14.24 -7.75
N ARG A 495 -14.83 15.37 -8.10
CA ARG A 495 -15.80 16.05 -7.24
C ARG A 495 -17.09 15.25 -7.05
N GLU A 496 -17.52 14.52 -8.07
CA GLU A 496 -18.77 13.74 -8.02
C GLU A 496 -18.63 12.49 -7.15
N SER A 497 -17.44 11.93 -7.04
CA SER A 497 -17.18 10.71 -6.28
C SER A 497 -17.54 10.84 -4.79
N VAL A 498 -17.45 12.03 -4.18
CA VAL A 498 -17.94 12.21 -2.81
C VAL A 498 -19.44 12.00 -2.72
N PHE A 499 -20.22 12.48 -3.69
CA PHE A 499 -21.65 12.21 -3.74
C PHE A 499 -21.92 10.71 -3.81
N TRP A 500 -21.25 10.01 -4.73
CA TRP A 500 -21.48 8.59 -4.93
C TRP A 500 -21.12 7.74 -3.71
N ASN A 501 -20.02 8.05 -3.02
CA ASN A 501 -19.64 7.31 -1.82
C ASN A 501 -20.63 7.53 -0.67
N VAL A 502 -21.11 8.77 -0.48
CA VAL A 502 -22.16 9.06 0.51
C VAL A 502 -23.48 8.38 0.12
N TYR A 503 -23.86 8.44 -1.16
CA TYR A 503 -25.08 7.83 -1.69
C TYR A 503 -25.08 6.31 -1.52
N ILE A 504 -24.00 5.62 -1.91
CA ILE A 504 -23.86 4.16 -1.76
C ILE A 504 -23.92 3.77 -0.28
N GLY A 505 -23.29 4.54 0.60
CA GLY A 505 -23.43 4.37 2.04
C GLY A 505 -24.87 4.47 2.52
N ALA A 506 -25.59 5.52 2.10
CA ALA A 506 -26.99 5.73 2.46
C ALA A 506 -27.92 4.62 1.93
N VAL A 507 -27.71 4.15 0.71
CA VAL A 507 -28.41 2.97 0.15
C VAL A 507 -28.14 1.73 0.99
N ALA A 508 -26.90 1.50 1.40
CA ALA A 508 -26.56 0.38 2.28
C ALA A 508 -27.23 0.50 3.66
N SER A 509 -27.44 1.73 4.16
CA SER A 509 -28.22 1.95 5.39
C SER A 509 -29.67 1.49 5.22
N VAL A 510 -30.32 1.95 4.14
CA VAL A 510 -31.68 1.53 3.78
C VAL A 510 -31.76 0.01 3.62
N LEU A 511 -30.78 -0.60 2.95
CA LEU A 511 -30.73 -2.05 2.80
C LEU A 511 -30.77 -2.78 4.15
N THR A 512 -30.03 -2.31 5.15
CA THR A 512 -30.04 -2.94 6.48
C THR A 512 -31.28 -2.67 7.31
N ILE A 513 -32.08 -1.67 6.96
CA ILE A 513 -33.40 -1.45 7.56
C ILE A 513 -34.39 -2.48 7.00
N LEU A 514 -34.35 -2.71 5.68
CA LEU A 514 -35.22 -3.69 5.01
C LEU A 514 -34.80 -5.13 5.31
N VAL A 515 -33.49 -5.36 5.49
CA VAL A 515 -32.88 -6.66 5.74
C VAL A 515 -32.02 -6.56 7.00
N PRO A 516 -32.62 -6.63 8.21
CA PRO A 516 -31.92 -6.36 9.46
C PRO A 516 -30.91 -7.45 9.84
N LYS A 517 -31.15 -8.70 9.43
CA LYS A 517 -30.21 -9.81 9.58
C LYS A 517 -29.30 -9.85 8.36
N CYS A 518 -27.99 -9.97 8.57
CA CYS A 518 -27.08 -10.18 7.45
C CYS A 518 -27.42 -11.49 6.74
N PRO A 519 -27.51 -11.51 5.40
CA PRO A 519 -27.75 -12.73 4.64
C PRO A 519 -26.66 -13.77 4.90
N GLU A 520 -27.05 -15.03 4.96
CA GLU A 520 -26.12 -16.16 5.03
C GLU A 520 -25.80 -16.68 3.63
N THR A 521 -26.80 -16.69 2.74
CA THR A 521 -26.68 -17.22 1.38
C THR A 521 -26.91 -16.14 0.31
N PRO A 522 -26.42 -16.32 -0.93
CA PRO A 522 -26.73 -15.40 -2.03
C PRO A 522 -28.22 -15.31 -2.34
N ALA A 523 -28.98 -16.40 -2.14
CA ALA A 523 -30.42 -16.46 -2.45
C ALA A 523 -31.26 -15.53 -1.56
N GLU A 524 -30.81 -15.24 -0.35
CA GLU A 524 -31.50 -14.34 0.60
C GLU A 524 -31.39 -12.85 0.22
N ILE A 525 -30.54 -12.49 -0.75
CA ILE A 525 -30.23 -11.09 -1.09
C ILE A 525 -30.19 -10.80 -2.60
N ALA A 526 -30.01 -11.83 -3.43
CA ALA A 526 -29.90 -11.68 -4.88
C ALA A 526 -31.29 -11.60 -5.54
N ASP A 527 -31.52 -10.50 -6.26
CA ASP A 527 -32.60 -10.39 -7.23
C ASP A 527 -32.23 -11.22 -8.47
N THR A 528 -32.55 -12.52 -8.49
CA THR A 528 -32.38 -13.31 -9.72
C THR A 528 -33.36 -12.81 -10.78
N VAL A 529 -32.81 -12.14 -11.78
CA VAL A 529 -33.45 -11.47 -12.94
C VAL A 529 -34.46 -12.32 -13.74
N ASN A 530 -34.67 -13.60 -13.43
CA ASN A 530 -35.66 -14.43 -14.08
C ASN A 530 -36.90 -14.57 -13.20
N GLY A 531 -37.80 -13.59 -13.33
CA GLY A 531 -39.04 -13.51 -12.58
C GLY A 531 -39.82 -14.83 -12.55
N ARG A 532 -39.95 -15.37 -11.33
CA ARG A 532 -41.09 -16.06 -10.70
C ARG A 532 -40.50 -16.82 -9.50
N ASP A 533 -40.93 -16.45 -8.31
CA ASP A 533 -40.50 -16.96 -6.99
C ASP A 533 -39.07 -16.63 -6.58
N THR A 534 -38.84 -15.41 -6.08
CA THR A 534 -37.62 -15.10 -5.30
C THR A 534 -38.04 -14.72 -3.88
N ASP A 535 -37.48 -15.39 -2.88
CA ASP A 535 -37.65 -15.12 -1.43
C ASP A 535 -37.05 -13.76 -0.97
N VAL A 536 -36.77 -12.83 -1.89
CA VAL A 536 -36.19 -11.52 -1.57
C VAL A 536 -37.29 -10.46 -1.44
N ASP A 537 -37.32 -9.85 -0.26
CA ASP A 537 -38.34 -8.88 0.14
C ASP A 537 -38.14 -7.47 -0.46
N TYR A 538 -37.14 -7.23 -1.32
CA TYR A 538 -36.85 -5.89 -1.83
C TYR A 538 -36.05 -5.90 -3.14
N ARG A 539 -36.12 -4.79 -3.90
CA ARG A 539 -35.37 -4.51 -5.13
C ARG A 539 -35.09 -3.02 -5.28
N PHE A 540 -33.85 -2.68 -5.64
CA PHE A 540 -33.46 -1.30 -5.98
C PHE A 540 -33.36 -1.11 -7.49
N SER A 541 -33.84 0.04 -7.97
CA SER A 541 -33.52 0.54 -9.31
C SER A 541 -33.36 2.05 -9.26
N CYS A 542 -32.44 2.59 -10.05
CA CYS A 542 -32.15 4.02 -10.05
C CYS A 542 -32.00 4.55 -11.46
N THR A 543 -32.56 5.73 -11.74
CA THR A 543 -32.44 6.40 -13.03
C THR A 543 -32.02 7.84 -12.85
N TRP A 544 -31.49 8.43 -13.91
CA TRP A 544 -31.35 9.88 -13.98
C TRP A 544 -32.71 10.57 -14.04
N LYS A 545 -32.80 11.77 -13.47
CA LYS A 545 -33.94 12.67 -13.71
C LYS A 545 -33.81 13.46 -15.00
N GLY A 546 -32.58 13.56 -15.51
CA GLY A 546 -32.22 14.26 -16.74
C GLY A 546 -31.00 13.60 -17.36
N SER A 547 -29.99 14.40 -17.65
CA SER A 547 -28.78 13.99 -18.38
C SER A 547 -27.59 13.61 -17.50
N GLY A 548 -27.65 13.91 -16.20
CA GLY A 548 -26.58 13.54 -15.27
C GLY A 548 -26.80 14.01 -13.84
N LEU A 549 -25.71 14.00 -13.05
CA LEU A 549 -25.77 14.24 -11.60
C LEU A 549 -26.33 15.62 -11.23
N VAL A 550 -26.10 16.61 -12.09
CA VAL A 550 -26.62 17.98 -11.94
C VAL A 550 -28.15 18.03 -11.95
N ASP A 551 -28.81 17.10 -12.64
CA ASP A 551 -30.28 16.99 -12.69
C ASP A 551 -30.83 16.13 -11.54
N GLY A 552 -29.97 15.30 -10.95
CA GLY A 552 -30.27 14.44 -9.82
C GLY A 552 -30.68 13.02 -10.23
N VAL A 553 -30.86 12.17 -9.21
CA VAL A 553 -31.22 10.75 -9.37
C VAL A 553 -32.61 10.46 -8.79
N ALA A 554 -33.27 9.46 -9.34
CA ALA A 554 -34.53 8.92 -8.86
C ALA A 554 -34.34 7.45 -8.47
N LEU A 555 -34.37 7.16 -7.17
CA LEU A 555 -34.27 5.80 -6.62
C LEU A 555 -35.67 5.23 -6.43
N THR A 556 -35.93 4.07 -7.01
CA THR A 556 -37.11 3.25 -6.72
C THR A 556 -36.70 2.08 -5.84
N ILE A 557 -37.42 1.92 -4.72
CA ILE A 557 -37.29 0.80 -3.80
C ILE A 557 -38.59 0.01 -3.92
N SER A 558 -38.55 -1.14 -4.58
CA SER A 558 -39.69 -2.07 -4.57
C SER A 558 -39.49 -2.98 -3.36
N VAL A 559 -40.50 -3.20 -2.54
CA VAL A 559 -40.37 -3.95 -1.27
C VAL A 559 -41.65 -4.73 -0.99
N ALA A 560 -41.54 -5.95 -0.48
CA ALA A 560 -42.68 -6.74 -0.04
C ALA A 560 -43.36 -6.04 1.15
N SER A 561 -44.69 -6.03 1.18
CA SER A 561 -45.45 -5.36 2.26
C SER A 561 -45.06 -5.85 3.66
N THR A 562 -44.63 -7.11 3.78
CA THR A 562 -44.15 -7.73 5.03
C THR A 562 -42.90 -7.07 5.59
N ALA A 563 -41.97 -6.66 4.73
CA ALA A 563 -40.71 -6.04 5.15
C ALA A 563 -40.87 -4.58 5.60
N LEU A 564 -42.01 -3.96 5.28
CA LEU A 564 -42.35 -2.59 5.69
C LEU A 564 -43.15 -2.52 7.00
N ILE A 565 -43.51 -3.65 7.61
CA ILE A 565 -44.32 -3.64 8.83
C ILE A 565 -43.59 -2.89 9.94
N GLY A 566 -44.20 -1.79 10.41
CA GLY A 566 -43.64 -0.94 11.47
C GLY A 566 -42.58 0.06 11.01
N LEU A 567 -42.33 0.17 9.71
CA LEU A 567 -41.40 1.16 9.14
C LEU A 567 -42.15 2.34 8.52
N ASP A 568 -41.61 3.54 8.71
CA ASP A 568 -42.10 4.75 8.05
C ASP A 568 -41.38 4.96 6.71
N LYS A 569 -42.15 5.12 5.63
CA LYS A 569 -41.62 5.30 4.28
C LYS A 569 -40.93 6.65 4.09
N GLU A 570 -41.42 7.70 4.75
CA GLU A 570 -40.82 9.03 4.71
C GLU A 570 -39.47 9.02 5.42
N ASP A 571 -39.35 8.31 6.56
CA ASP A 571 -38.08 8.13 7.26
C ASP A 571 -37.04 7.42 6.36
N ILE A 572 -37.43 6.32 5.71
CA ILE A 572 -36.55 5.60 4.75
C ILE A 572 -36.14 6.52 3.59
N ALA A 573 -37.09 7.27 3.01
CA ALA A 573 -36.80 8.19 1.92
C ALA A 573 -35.84 9.30 2.37
N SER A 574 -36.00 9.82 3.59
CA SER A 574 -35.21 10.93 4.14
C SER A 574 -33.71 10.61 4.21
N ILE A 575 -33.34 9.34 4.49
CA ILE A 575 -31.94 8.87 4.54
C ILE A 575 -31.23 9.17 3.21
N ILE A 576 -31.91 8.90 2.10
CA ILE A 576 -31.37 9.09 0.76
C ILE A 576 -31.46 10.55 0.32
N GLU A 577 -32.55 11.25 0.67
CA GLU A 577 -32.70 12.68 0.33
C GLU A 577 -31.67 13.57 1.02
N ASP A 578 -31.23 13.19 2.23
CA ASP A 578 -30.22 13.90 3.01
C ASP A 578 -28.78 13.74 2.50
N VAL A 579 -28.53 12.80 1.58
CA VAL A 579 -27.23 12.64 0.90
C VAL A 579 -26.72 13.97 0.34
N ARG A 580 -27.61 14.81 -0.22
CA ARG A 580 -27.22 16.12 -0.78
C ARG A 580 -26.64 17.08 0.28
N LYS A 581 -27.13 17.00 1.52
CA LYS A 581 -26.63 17.83 2.62
C LYS A 581 -25.21 17.39 2.98
N GLU A 582 -25.00 16.08 3.07
CA GLU A 582 -23.72 15.49 3.49
C GLU A 582 -22.64 15.53 2.39
N SER A 583 -23.01 15.40 1.11
CA SER A 583 -22.06 15.42 -0.02
C SER A 583 -21.72 16.83 -0.52
N GLY A 584 -22.56 17.83 -0.19
CA GLY A 584 -22.44 19.22 -0.64
C GLY A 584 -23.48 19.61 -1.69
N LYS A 585 -24.42 20.48 -1.31
CA LYS A 585 -25.64 20.82 -2.07
C LYS A 585 -25.43 21.35 -3.50
N LYS A 586 -24.24 21.86 -3.84
CA LYS A 586 -23.96 22.56 -5.10
C LYS A 586 -23.67 21.64 -6.29
N HIS A 587 -23.46 20.35 -6.06
CA HIS A 587 -22.93 19.44 -7.09
C HIS A 587 -23.93 18.36 -7.56
N CYS A 588 -25.14 18.33 -7.01
CA CYS A 588 -26.16 17.37 -7.40
C CYS A 588 -27.56 18.01 -7.39
N GLY A 589 -28.37 17.67 -8.39
CA GLY A 589 -29.80 18.00 -8.48
C GLY A 589 -30.63 17.34 -7.38
N LYS A 590 -31.95 17.51 -7.41
CA LYS A 590 -32.83 16.97 -6.36
C LYS A 590 -32.86 15.44 -6.44
N ILE A 591 -32.56 14.75 -5.35
CA ILE A 591 -32.81 13.30 -5.24
C ILE A 591 -34.31 13.07 -4.96
N SER A 592 -34.91 12.05 -5.55
CA SER A 592 -36.23 11.56 -5.11
C SER A 592 -36.17 10.07 -4.86
N VAL A 593 -36.93 9.64 -3.87
CA VAL A 593 -37.13 8.23 -3.56
C VAL A 593 -38.59 7.87 -3.82
N THR A 594 -38.84 6.70 -4.37
CA THR A 594 -40.18 6.14 -4.52
C THR A 594 -40.19 4.72 -3.96
N ILE A 595 -40.99 4.48 -2.92
CA ILE A 595 -41.13 3.16 -2.29
C ILE A 595 -42.42 2.51 -2.81
N LYS A 596 -42.30 1.37 -3.50
CA LYS A 596 -43.41 0.62 -4.09
C LYS A 596 -43.57 -0.72 -3.38
N GLU A 597 -44.80 -1.06 -3.03
CA GLU A 597 -45.13 -2.38 -2.49
C GLU A 597 -45.45 -3.37 -3.63
N PHE A 598 -45.15 -4.65 -3.43
CA PHE A 598 -45.54 -5.73 -4.33
C PHE A 598 -45.95 -7.00 -3.60
#